data_AF-A0A645EWW2-F1
#
_entry.id   AF-A0A645EWW2-F1
#
_cell.length_a   1.000
_cell.length_b   1.000
_cell.length_c   1.000
_cell.angle_alpha   90.00
_cell.angle_beta   90.00
_cell.angle_gamma   90.00
#
_symmetry.space_group_name_H-M   'P 1'
#
loop_
_entity.id
_entity.type
_entity.pdbx_description
1 polymer ?
#
loop_
_entity_poly.entity_id
_entity_poly.type
_entity_poly.pdbx_seq_one_letter_code
_entity_poly.pdbx_strand_id
1 'polypeptide(L)'
;MPNEYKDRQVLAEIQKFIWRYQAKPKVFLSYERVAYFEKGNPNLRVSLDSHILSRRNQVLFTGGDYGTPLLQEGEYIMEIKCEGHIPLWLSQQLSKQRVFRTGFSKYGTEYKNYSESKLFDFAKTGVEQYVR
;
A
#
# COMPACT_ATOMS: atom_id res chain seq x y z
N MET A 1 -10.85 -16.99 -23.29
CA MET A 1 -10.73 -15.57 -23.68
C MET A 1 -11.21 -14.72 -22.52
N PRO A 2 -10.44 -13.74 -22.03
CA PRO A 2 -10.96 -12.71 -21.14
C PRO A 2 -12.21 -12.08 -21.76
N ASN A 3 -13.16 -11.65 -20.95
CA ASN A 3 -14.40 -11.07 -21.45
C ASN A 3 -14.12 -9.65 -21.95
N GLU A 4 -13.66 -9.52 -23.21
CA GLU A 4 -13.17 -8.28 -23.83
C GLU A 4 -14.12 -7.08 -23.65
N TYR A 5 -15.43 -7.34 -23.56
CA TYR A 5 -16.43 -6.32 -23.31
C TYR A 5 -16.30 -5.70 -21.91
N LYS A 6 -16.07 -6.51 -20.87
CA LYS A 6 -15.86 -6.03 -19.50
C LYS A 6 -14.61 -5.17 -19.40
N ASP A 7 -13.54 -5.59 -20.08
CA ASP A 7 -12.27 -4.86 -20.07
C ASP A 7 -12.44 -3.47 -20.73
N ARG A 8 -13.17 -3.38 -21.85
CA ARG A 8 -13.47 -2.09 -22.50
C ARG A 8 -14.30 -1.16 -21.63
N GLN A 9 -15.32 -1.69 -20.93
CA GLN A 9 -16.13 -0.88 -20.02
C GLN A 9 -15.29 -0.34 -18.86
N VAL A 10 -14.49 -1.19 -18.21
CA VAL A 10 -13.62 -0.79 -17.09
C VAL A 10 -12.64 0.30 -17.54
N LEU A 11 -12.02 0.15 -18.71
CA LEU A 11 -11.12 1.17 -19.26
C LEU A 11 -11.84 2.49 -19.56
N ALA A 12 -13.05 2.44 -20.11
CA ALA A 12 -13.86 3.64 -20.36
C ALA A 12 -14.23 4.38 -19.06
N GLU A 13 -14.56 3.64 -18.01
CA GLU A 13 -14.84 4.21 -16.68
C GLU A 13 -13.60 4.86 -16.05
N ILE A 14 -12.44 4.20 -16.14
CA ILE A 14 -11.15 4.76 -15.68
C ILE A 14 -10.82 6.04 -16.46
N GLN A 15 -10.96 6.03 -17.79
CA GLN A 15 -10.69 7.19 -18.64
C GLN A 15 -11.63 8.35 -18.30
N LYS A 16 -12.93 8.08 -18.13
CA LYS A 16 -13.92 9.07 -17.72
C LYS A 16 -13.59 9.64 -16.35
N PHE A 17 -13.17 8.82 -15.39
CA PHE A 17 -12.76 9.26 -14.06
C PHE A 17 -11.54 10.19 -14.13
N ILE A 18 -10.49 9.79 -14.85
CA ILE A 18 -9.27 10.61 -15.03
C ILE A 18 -9.63 11.96 -15.65
N TRP A 19 -10.45 11.97 -16.71
CA TRP A 19 -10.89 13.20 -17.36
C TRP A 19 -11.76 14.06 -16.44
N ARG A 20 -12.73 13.48 -15.73
CA ARG A 20 -13.68 14.22 -14.88
C ARG A 20 -13.02 14.87 -13.67
N TYR A 21 -12.05 14.19 -13.06
CA TYR A 21 -11.38 14.63 -11.84
C TYR A 21 -9.99 15.19 -12.08
N GLN A 22 -9.52 15.23 -13.33
CA GLN A 22 -8.16 15.64 -13.71
C GLN A 22 -7.11 14.88 -12.87
N ALA A 23 -7.34 13.59 -12.70
CA ALA A 23 -6.51 12.74 -11.87
C ALA A 23 -5.10 12.67 -12.45
N LYS A 24 -4.08 12.83 -11.59
CA LYS A 24 -2.68 12.79 -11.97
C LYS A 24 -1.88 11.97 -10.98
N PRO A 25 -0.73 11.39 -11.39
CA PRO A 25 0.17 10.73 -10.46
C PRO A 25 0.55 11.64 -9.29
N LYS A 26 0.49 11.10 -8.06
CA LYS A 26 0.74 11.86 -6.82
C LYS A 26 1.69 11.20 -5.85
N VAL A 27 1.79 9.88 -5.91
CA VAL A 27 2.60 9.06 -5.02
C VAL A 27 3.15 7.92 -5.84
N PHE A 28 4.44 7.67 -5.71
CA PHE A 28 5.08 6.43 -6.12
C PHE A 28 5.24 5.54 -4.88
N LEU A 29 4.90 4.26 -5.02
CA LEU A 29 5.06 3.23 -4.00
C LEU A 29 5.80 2.04 -4.62
N SER A 30 6.93 1.66 -4.02
CA SER A 30 7.63 0.40 -4.34
C SER A 30 7.73 -0.47 -3.10
N TYR A 31 7.91 -1.77 -3.31
CA TYR A 31 8.06 -2.76 -2.25
C TYR A 31 8.65 -4.04 -2.82
N GLU A 32 9.30 -4.82 -1.97
CA GLU A 32 9.68 -6.19 -2.25
C GLU A 32 8.58 -7.13 -1.79
N ARG A 33 8.27 -8.15 -2.59
CA ARG A 33 7.20 -9.10 -2.30
C ARG A 33 7.68 -10.55 -2.39
N VAL A 34 7.43 -11.30 -1.34
CA VAL A 34 7.48 -12.76 -1.34
C VAL A 34 6.05 -13.30 -1.28
N ALA A 35 5.68 -14.17 -2.22
CA ALA A 35 4.36 -14.77 -2.29
C ALA A 35 4.43 -16.30 -2.14
N TYR A 36 3.66 -16.83 -1.21
CA TYR A 36 3.49 -18.26 -0.95
C TYR A 36 2.11 -18.71 -1.39
N PHE A 37 2.08 -19.88 -2.01
CA PHE A 37 0.87 -20.57 -2.46
C PHE A 37 0.83 -21.93 -1.77
N GLU A 38 -0.31 -22.30 -1.20
CA GLU A 38 -0.44 -23.61 -0.58
C GLU A 38 -0.41 -24.72 -1.63
N LYS A 39 0.39 -25.76 -1.38
CA LYS A 39 0.61 -26.87 -2.33
C LYS A 39 -0.66 -27.69 -2.61
N GLY A 40 -1.54 -27.84 -1.63
CA GLY A 40 -2.74 -28.67 -1.72
C GLY A 40 -4.05 -27.92 -1.89
N ASN A 41 -4.02 -26.58 -1.84
CA ASN A 41 -5.22 -25.76 -1.91
C ASN A 41 -4.89 -24.38 -2.52
N PRO A 42 -5.20 -24.15 -3.79
CA PRO A 42 -4.82 -22.92 -4.51
C PRO A 42 -5.53 -21.65 -3.97
N ASN A 43 -6.52 -21.84 -3.10
CA ASN A 43 -7.31 -20.76 -2.54
C ASN A 43 -6.66 -20.12 -1.32
N LEU A 44 -5.65 -20.76 -0.70
CA LEU A 44 -4.82 -20.13 0.33
C LEU A 44 -3.56 -19.51 -0.27
N ARG A 45 -3.39 -18.21 -0.06
CA ARG A 45 -2.22 -17.45 -0.47
C ARG A 45 -1.75 -16.55 0.65
N VAL A 46 -0.45 -16.47 0.86
CA VAL A 46 0.17 -15.57 1.84
C VAL A 46 1.21 -14.74 1.12
N SER A 47 1.14 -13.41 1.23
CA SER A 47 2.21 -12.53 0.76
C SER A 47 2.82 -11.73 1.89
N LEU A 48 4.13 -11.54 1.82
CA LEU A 48 4.91 -10.67 2.69
C LEU A 48 5.47 -9.52 1.83
N ASP A 49 5.12 -8.30 2.21
CA ASP A 49 5.68 -7.10 1.60
C ASP A 49 6.67 -6.45 2.57
N SER A 50 7.87 -6.14 2.09
CA SER A 50 8.96 -5.47 2.83
C SER A 50 9.52 -4.30 2.02
N HIS A 51 10.43 -3.54 2.63
CA HIS A 51 11.12 -2.41 1.99
C HIS A 51 10.16 -1.47 1.24
N ILE A 52 9.05 -1.12 1.91
CA ILE A 52 7.99 -0.32 1.28
C ILE A 52 8.45 1.14 1.25
N LEU A 53 8.82 1.62 0.06
CA LEU A 53 9.27 2.98 -0.15
C LEU A 53 8.15 3.83 -0.76
N SER A 54 8.10 5.08 -0.37
CA SER A 54 7.18 6.07 -0.90
C SER A 54 7.87 7.36 -1.30
N ARG A 55 7.40 8.00 -2.37
CA ARG A 55 7.81 9.36 -2.71
C ARG A 55 6.71 10.13 -3.43
N ARG A 56 6.73 11.45 -3.26
CA ARG A 56 5.83 12.39 -3.95
C ARG A 56 6.52 13.27 -4.99
N ASN A 57 7.85 13.18 -5.09
CA ASN A 57 8.66 13.73 -6.18
C ASN A 57 8.97 12.63 -7.20
N GLN A 58 9.23 13.01 -8.46
CA GLN A 58 9.61 12.08 -9.55
C GLN A 58 8.80 10.76 -9.53
N VAL A 59 7.48 10.89 -9.52
CA VAL A 59 6.55 9.77 -9.28
C VAL A 59 6.39 8.82 -10.48
N LEU A 60 7.13 9.07 -11.56
CA LEU A 60 7.21 8.18 -12.70
C LEU A 60 8.15 7.01 -12.39
N PHE A 61 7.82 5.83 -12.90
CA PHE A 61 8.62 4.61 -12.72
C PHE A 61 10.06 4.75 -13.25
N THR A 62 10.28 5.63 -14.22
CA THR A 62 11.60 5.91 -14.79
C THR A 62 12.58 6.58 -13.82
N GLY A 63 12.12 7.02 -12.65
CA GLY A 63 12.96 7.66 -11.62
C GLY A 63 13.77 6.69 -10.75
N GLY A 64 13.62 5.37 -10.93
CA GLY A 64 14.28 4.36 -10.10
C GLY A 64 13.59 4.08 -8.77
N ASP A 65 14.21 3.26 -7.92
CA ASP A 65 13.62 2.79 -6.66
C ASP A 65 14.29 3.45 -5.46
N TYR A 66 13.72 4.58 -5.05
CA TYR A 66 14.14 5.33 -3.86
C TYR A 66 12.93 6.01 -3.24
N GLY A 67 13.05 6.40 -1.97
CA GLY A 67 12.00 7.12 -1.27
C GLY A 67 12.13 7.02 0.23
N THR A 68 11.09 7.42 0.93
CA THR A 68 10.98 7.32 2.37
C THR A 68 10.33 5.98 2.74
N PRO A 69 10.95 5.17 3.62
CA PRO A 69 10.34 3.96 4.15
C PRO A 69 9.01 4.25 4.84
N LEU A 70 7.99 3.42 4.58
CA LEU A 70 6.69 3.49 5.25
C LEU A 70 6.62 2.65 6.52
N LEU A 71 7.57 1.73 6.69
CA LEU A 71 7.70 0.83 7.83
C LEU A 71 9.12 0.91 8.38
N GLN A 72 9.29 0.46 9.62
CA GLN A 72 10.62 0.31 10.20
C GLN A 72 11.36 -0.85 9.55
N GLU A 73 12.69 -0.82 9.65
CA GLU A 73 13.53 -1.90 9.16
C GLU A 73 13.16 -3.22 9.86
N GLY A 74 13.03 -4.30 9.09
CA GLY A 74 12.59 -5.60 9.59
C GLY A 74 11.08 -5.76 9.82
N GLU A 75 10.25 -4.75 9.56
CA GLU A 75 8.79 -4.89 9.57
C GLU A 75 8.24 -5.36 8.22
N TYR A 76 7.19 -6.18 8.26
CA TYR A 76 6.54 -6.77 7.09
C TYR A 76 5.04 -6.56 7.13
N ILE A 77 4.42 -6.39 5.95
CA ILE A 77 2.97 -6.54 5.81
C ILE A 77 2.70 -7.97 5.36
N MET A 78 2.02 -8.73 6.22
CA MET A 78 1.47 -10.03 5.87
C MET A 78 0.03 -9.87 5.39
N GLU A 79 -0.25 -10.34 4.17
CA GLU A 79 -1.61 -10.46 3.64
C GLU A 79 -1.92 -11.95 3.44
N ILE A 80 -2.98 -12.43 4.11
CA ILE A 80 -3.47 -13.80 3.99
C ILE A 80 -4.79 -13.75 3.22
N LYS A 81 -4.84 -14.44 2.08
CA LYS A 81 -6.04 -14.62 1.25
C LYS A 81 -6.48 -16.07 1.34
N CYS A 82 -7.74 -16.27 1.64
CA CYS A 82 -8.37 -17.58 1.67
C CYS A 82 -9.79 -17.46 1.13
N GLU A 83 -10.22 -18.39 0.27
CA GLU A 83 -11.64 -18.55 -0.04
C GLU A 83 -12.30 -19.33 1.09
N GLY A 84 -13.19 -18.69 1.85
CA GLY A 84 -13.84 -19.29 3.01
C GLY A 84 -13.09 -19.07 4.32
N HIS A 85 -12.64 -20.14 4.96
CA HIS A 85 -12.10 -20.11 6.32
C HIS A 85 -10.58 -20.33 6.34
N ILE A 86 -9.89 -19.59 7.21
CA ILE A 86 -8.46 -19.78 7.45
C ILE A 86 -8.24 -21.20 8.03
N PRO A 87 -7.32 -22.02 7.48
CA PRO A 87 -7.04 -23.34 8.02
C PRO A 87 -6.61 -23.32 9.49
N LEU A 88 -6.97 -24.37 10.23
CA LEU A 88 -6.72 -24.45 11.67
C LEU A 88 -5.22 -24.39 11.98
N TRP A 89 -4.39 -25.10 11.21
CA TRP A 89 -2.94 -25.09 11.41
C TRP A 89 -2.36 -23.68 11.29
N LEU A 90 -2.84 -22.87 10.34
CA LEU A 90 -2.38 -21.50 10.12
C LEU A 90 -2.85 -20.61 11.27
N SER A 91 -4.11 -20.74 11.68
CA SER A 91 -4.67 -20.02 12.82
C SER A 91 -3.89 -20.29 14.12
N GLN A 92 -3.47 -21.54 14.34
CA GLN A 92 -2.63 -21.93 15.47
C GLN A 92 -1.23 -21.30 15.39
N GLN A 93 -0.60 -21.28 14.22
CA GLN A 93 0.73 -20.66 14.05
C GLN A 93 0.68 -19.14 14.27
N LEU A 94 -0.31 -18.46 13.68
CA LEU A 94 -0.50 -17.02 13.88
C LEU A 94 -0.72 -16.69 15.36
N SER A 95 -1.57 -17.46 16.05
CA SER A 95 -1.84 -17.28 17.47
C SER A 95 -0.59 -17.50 18.33
N LYS A 96 0.20 -18.55 18.04
CA LYS A 96 1.47 -18.84 18.73
C LYS A 96 2.47 -17.70 18.58
N GLN A 97 2.53 -17.09 17.40
CA GLN A 97 3.41 -15.97 17.08
C GLN A 97 2.80 -14.61 17.47
N ARG A 98 1.60 -14.58 18.06
CA ARG A 98 0.86 -13.36 18.41
C ARG A 98 0.63 -12.42 17.22
N VAL A 99 0.45 -12.98 16.03
CA VAL A 99 0.12 -12.25 14.81
C VAL A 99 -1.39 -12.16 14.72
N PHE A 100 -1.91 -10.94 14.88
CA PHE A 100 -3.34 -10.65 14.83
C PHE A 100 -3.66 -9.72 13.67
N ARG A 101 -4.89 -9.81 13.18
CA ARG A 101 -5.36 -9.00 12.05
C ARG A 101 -5.32 -7.51 12.41
N THR A 102 -4.60 -6.73 11.61
CA THR A 102 -4.63 -5.27 11.63
C THR A 102 -4.97 -4.75 10.23
N GLY A 103 -5.59 -3.58 10.16
CA GLY A 103 -5.81 -2.89 8.89
C GLY A 103 -4.58 -2.06 8.53
N PHE A 104 -4.06 -2.25 7.33
CA PHE A 104 -2.97 -1.41 6.80
C PHE A 104 -3.21 -1.10 5.33
N SER A 105 -3.08 0.18 4.96
CA SER A 105 -3.11 0.63 3.57
C SER A 105 -1.81 1.35 3.25
N LYS A 106 -1.03 0.85 2.28
CA LYS A 106 0.24 1.49 1.89
C LYS A 106 0.04 2.97 1.53
N TYR A 107 -0.92 3.23 0.65
CA TYR A 107 -1.26 4.60 0.26
C TYR A 107 -1.88 5.41 1.39
N GLY A 108 -2.76 4.81 2.19
CA GLY A 108 -3.43 5.51 3.30
C GLY A 108 -2.45 5.93 4.39
N THR A 109 -1.54 5.04 4.78
CA THR A 109 -0.47 5.31 5.73
C THR A 109 0.47 6.39 5.19
N GLU A 110 0.91 6.29 3.92
CA GLU A 110 1.72 7.32 3.27
C GLU A 110 1.03 8.69 3.29
N TYR A 111 -0.26 8.73 2.95
CA TYR A 111 -1.03 9.98 2.92
C TYR A 111 -1.19 10.59 4.32
N LYS A 112 -1.41 9.75 5.34
CA LYS A 112 -1.47 10.19 6.74
C LYS A 112 -0.15 10.82 7.17
N ASN A 113 0.96 10.14 6.96
CA ASN A 113 2.31 10.63 7.30
C ASN A 113 2.62 11.96 6.59
N TYR A 114 2.29 12.06 5.30
CA TYR A 114 2.45 13.30 4.53
C TYR A 114 1.62 14.45 5.08
N SER A 115 0.36 14.19 5.45
CA SER A 115 -0.54 15.21 5.97
C SER A 115 -0.09 15.71 7.34
N GLU A 116 0.34 14.80 8.22
CA GLU A 116 0.90 15.15 9.53
C GLU A 116 2.18 15.98 9.40
N SER A 117 3.13 15.57 8.55
CA SER A 117 4.36 16.34 8.29
C SER A 117 4.06 17.78 7.86
N LYS A 118 3.10 17.97 6.95
CA LYS A 118 2.71 19.31 6.52
C LYS A 118 2.13 20.15 7.65
N LEU A 119 1.25 19.58 8.48
CA LEU A 119 0.69 20.29 9.63
C LEU A 119 1.78 20.77 10.58
N PHE A 120 2.79 19.94 10.85
CA PHE A 120 3.96 20.34 11.64
C PHE A 120 4.76 21.47 10.99
N ASP A 121 5.02 21.41 9.68
CA ASP A 121 5.74 22.46 8.96
C ASP A 121 4.98 23.79 9.04
N PHE A 122 3.66 23.78 8.81
CA PHE A 122 2.82 24.97 8.92
C PHE A 122 2.89 25.58 10.33
N ALA A 123 2.75 24.76 11.37
CA ALA A 123 2.81 25.22 12.75
C ALA A 123 4.17 25.88 13.09
N LYS A 124 5.29 25.34 12.59
CA LYS A 124 6.62 25.93 12.77
C LYS A 124 6.77 27.29 12.09
N THR A 125 6.36 27.39 10.82
CA THR A 125 6.39 28.70 10.11
C THR A 125 5.47 29.73 10.74
N GLY A 126 4.33 29.33 11.31
CA GLY A 126 3.43 30.23 12.04
C GLY A 126 4.05 30.77 13.33
N VAL A 127 4.77 29.94 14.08
CA VAL A 127 5.45 30.37 15.32
C VAL A 127 6.63 31.32 15.01
N GLU A 128 7.41 31.07 13.95
CA GLU A 128 8.51 31.96 13.56
C GLU A 128 8.05 33.37 13.12
N GLN A 129 6.81 33.52 12.66
CA GLN A 129 6.23 34.82 12.28
C GLN A 129 5.76 35.67 13.47
N TYR A 130 5.63 35.10 14.67
CA TYR A 130 5.19 35.80 15.90
C TYR A 130 6.32 36.06 16.91
N VAL A 131 7.55 35.58 16.65
CA VAL A 131 8.73 35.80 17.51
C VAL A 131 9.64 36.91 16.94
N ARG A 132 9.07 37.91 16.27
CA ARG A 132 9.76 39.15 15.92
C ARG A 132 9.13 40.35 16.60
#